data_AF-A0A2Z4V8Y4-F1
#
_entry.id   AF-A0A2Z4V8Y4-F1
#
_cell.length_a   1.000
_cell.length_b   1.000
_cell.length_c   1.000
_cell.angle_alpha   90.00
_cell.angle_beta   90.00
_cell.angle_gamma   90.00
#
_symmetry.space_group_name_H-M   'P 1'
#
loop_
_entity.id
_entity.type
_entity.pdbx_description
1 polymer ?
#
loop_
_entity_poly.entity_id
_entity_poly.type
_entity_poly.pdbx_seq_one_letter_code
_entity_poly.pdbx_strand_id
1 'polypeptide(L)'
;MRRRPLALVLDILLMLVGALLGIATNYATSVEGDVPLPLRLLREWSIPLVGLALIALVGGQLWLRWLERRPAAPAPVWTAGQPPYPGLEAFGEEDAAVFFGRERETAELVARLHPALPDRAQRFVTVVGPSGSGKSSLVRAGVLPALAGRRSRWNTGAALTPGTDPVGTLRRAVAAAGDARPLVLVVDQLEELLTLSGPRERTAFAEAVRELLRAEPRLWLLATLRSDFLTGFLEADLADLVREPVVVGALGRDALHEVVARPAAAAGVEFEAGLVSRIVEDCGGGDALPLLAYTLQELYRRAGGAGSTVTHALYREVGGVAGALIGQADRIHAALSAPGAPLGGADPVVAMLLRLVTVERDEPTRRRVARSELSAAEGEMADAFVAGRLLTSDAGMLDVAHEALLRQWRPLRLAIADRLEQLRRRAELERWAQEWEFAGRTGAYLLTGERLRAVRSVDRRQLQLLIRDRSCAGPTPKKRPPAHATWATGPARPPGAAAHR
;
A
#
# COMPACT_ATOMS: atom_id res chain seq x y z
N MET A 1 31.71 20.48 2.84
CA MET A 1 31.67 21.85 3.43
C MET A 1 31.29 22.86 2.34
N ARG A 2 30.66 23.99 2.72
CA ARG A 2 30.19 25.13 1.88
C ARG A 2 28.74 25.11 1.28
N ARG A 3 27.71 24.78 2.07
CA ARG A 3 26.31 25.24 1.78
C ARG A 3 25.67 26.12 2.87
N ARG A 4 26.14 26.02 4.13
CA ARG A 4 25.86 27.00 5.19
C ARG A 4 26.09 28.47 4.79
N PRO A 5 27.12 28.86 4.00
CA PRO A 5 27.29 30.27 3.65
C PRO A 5 26.20 30.81 2.71
N LEU A 6 25.56 29.97 1.89
CA LEU A 6 24.57 30.42 0.90
C LEU A 6 23.20 30.71 1.50
N ALA A 7 22.75 29.90 2.47
CA ALA A 7 21.54 30.19 3.23
C ALA A 7 21.71 31.47 4.08
N LEU A 8 22.87 31.61 4.74
CA LEU A 8 23.24 32.84 5.45
C LEU A 8 23.23 34.06 4.53
N VAL A 9 23.76 33.95 3.31
CA VAL A 9 23.74 35.05 2.33
C VAL A 9 22.32 35.43 1.94
N LEU A 10 21.42 34.45 1.77
CA LEU A 10 20.01 34.70 1.41
C LEU A 10 19.25 35.39 2.56
N ASP A 11 19.45 34.92 3.79
CA ASP A 11 18.85 35.51 4.99
C ASP A 11 19.36 36.94 5.24
N ILE A 12 20.67 37.17 5.06
CA ILE A 12 21.27 38.50 5.14
C ILE A 12 20.71 39.42 4.05
N LEU A 13 20.53 38.92 2.82
CA LEU A 13 19.94 39.71 1.73
C LEU A 13 18.48 40.10 2.03
N LEU A 14 17.70 39.18 2.58
CA LEU A 14 16.30 39.42 2.95
C LEU A 14 16.19 40.45 4.08
N MET A 15 17.06 40.35 5.10
CA MET A 15 17.18 41.36 6.15
C MET A 15 17.58 42.74 5.58
N LEU A 16 18.52 42.78 4.65
CA LEU A 16 18.98 44.01 4.01
C LEU A 16 17.86 44.68 3.19
N VAL A 17 17.11 43.89 2.40
CA VAL A 17 15.95 44.37 1.64
C VAL A 17 14.89 44.93 2.59
N GLY A 18 14.57 44.22 3.66
CA GLY A 18 13.59 44.67 4.66
C GLY A 18 14.00 45.98 5.35
N ALA A 19 15.27 46.09 5.75
CA ALA A 19 15.81 47.30 6.38
C ALA A 19 15.81 48.50 5.42
N LEU A 20 16.26 48.31 4.18
CA LEU A 20 16.28 49.37 3.17
C LEU A 20 14.87 49.81 2.77
N LEU A 21 13.93 48.87 2.65
CA LEU A 21 12.53 49.17 2.37
C LEU A 21 11.88 49.93 3.53
N GLY A 22 12.17 49.54 4.78
CA GLY A 22 11.69 50.22 5.99
C GLY A 22 12.25 51.64 6.12
N ILE A 23 13.52 51.86 5.77
CA ILE A 23 14.12 53.21 5.71
C ILE A 23 13.45 54.04 4.59
N ALA A 24 13.25 53.45 3.40
CA ALA A 24 12.64 54.13 2.28
C ALA A 24 11.17 54.53 2.54
N THR A 25 10.36 53.65 3.14
CA THR A 25 8.95 53.94 3.44
C THR A 25 8.79 54.90 4.62
N ASN A 26 9.59 54.76 5.67
CA ASN A 26 9.57 55.68 6.81
C ASN A 26 9.93 57.12 6.38
N TYR A 27 10.92 57.28 5.50
CA TYR A 27 11.31 58.62 5.01
C TYR A 27 10.39 59.18 3.92
N ALA A 28 9.76 58.32 3.11
CA ALA A 28 8.78 58.76 2.11
C ALA A 28 7.50 59.34 2.74
N THR A 29 7.21 58.99 4.00
CA THR A 29 5.98 59.37 4.70
C THR A 29 6.17 60.46 5.76
N SER A 30 7.40 60.82 6.15
CA SER A 30 7.65 61.61 7.36
C SER A 30 8.34 62.98 7.20
N VAL A 31 8.61 63.49 5.98
CA VAL A 31 9.42 64.73 5.86
C VAL A 31 8.84 65.78 4.90
N GLU A 32 8.17 66.78 5.49
CA GLU A 32 8.08 68.15 4.98
C GLU A 32 9.19 68.99 5.63
N GLY A 33 10.36 69.10 4.98
CA GLY A 33 11.51 69.87 5.49
C GLY A 33 12.86 69.57 4.81
N ASP A 34 13.83 70.46 4.98
CA ASP A 34 15.14 70.44 4.29
C ASP A 34 16.06 69.34 4.87
N VAL A 35 16.22 68.24 4.13
CA VAL A 35 16.91 67.02 4.61
C VAL A 35 18.44 67.16 4.48
N PRO A 36 19.27 66.77 5.46
CA PRO A 36 20.73 66.76 5.32
C PRO A 36 21.21 65.91 4.14
N LEU A 37 22.26 66.36 3.45
CA LEU A 37 22.81 65.77 2.22
C LEU A 37 23.11 64.24 2.30
N PRO A 38 23.65 63.70 3.42
CA PRO A 38 23.90 62.26 3.56
C PRO A 38 22.63 61.41 3.49
N LEU A 39 21.50 61.95 3.99
CA LEU A 39 20.22 61.25 4.04
C LEU A 39 19.47 61.31 2.70
N ARG A 40 19.67 62.36 1.90
CA ARG A 40 19.19 62.42 0.50
C ARG A 40 19.88 61.39 -0.38
N LEU A 41 21.20 61.28 -0.26
CA LEU A 41 21.97 60.25 -0.94
C LEU A 41 21.52 58.84 -0.51
N LEU A 42 21.31 58.61 0.78
CA LEU A 42 20.81 57.32 1.26
C LEU A 42 19.44 56.96 0.64
N ARG A 43 18.54 57.94 0.49
CA ARG A 43 17.22 57.77 -0.13
C ARG A 43 17.32 57.45 -1.62
N GLU A 44 18.06 58.25 -2.39
CA GLU A 44 18.22 58.04 -3.85
C GLU A 44 18.84 56.69 -4.18
N TRP A 45 19.77 56.23 -3.34
CA TRP A 45 20.45 54.95 -3.54
C TRP A 45 19.70 53.75 -2.95
N SER A 46 18.78 53.95 -2.00
CA SER A 46 18.02 52.85 -1.36
C SER A 46 17.15 52.07 -2.36
N ILE A 47 16.41 52.75 -3.23
CA ILE A 47 15.52 52.12 -4.22
C ILE A 47 16.31 51.27 -5.24
N PRO A 48 17.38 51.79 -5.89
CA PRO A 48 18.18 50.96 -6.80
C PRO A 48 18.94 49.84 -6.06
N LEU A 49 19.39 50.03 -4.81
CA LEU A 49 19.97 48.94 -4.02
C LEU A 49 18.96 47.84 -3.68
N VAL A 50 17.71 48.19 -3.33
CA VAL A 50 16.63 47.22 -3.11
C VAL A 50 16.33 46.46 -4.40
N GLY A 51 16.25 47.16 -5.54
CA GLY A 51 16.07 46.54 -6.85
C GLY A 51 17.20 45.55 -7.19
N LEU A 52 18.45 45.95 -6.96
CA LEU A 52 19.63 45.11 -7.23
C LEU A 52 19.71 43.90 -6.28
N ALA A 53 19.35 44.08 -5.01
CA ALA A 53 19.25 42.99 -4.04
C ALA A 53 18.12 42.02 -4.40
N LEU A 54 16.95 42.49 -4.84
CA LEU A 54 15.86 41.62 -5.32
C LEU A 54 16.26 40.84 -6.57
N ILE A 55 16.94 41.47 -7.53
CA ILE A 55 17.46 40.78 -8.72
C ILE A 55 18.50 39.73 -8.34
N ALA A 56 19.40 40.04 -7.40
CA ALA A 56 20.38 39.07 -6.90
C ALA A 56 19.71 37.93 -6.11
N LEU A 57 18.64 38.20 -5.36
CA LEU A 57 17.86 37.21 -4.63
C LEU A 57 17.13 36.26 -5.60
N VAL A 58 16.38 36.81 -6.55
CA VAL A 58 15.64 36.05 -7.56
C VAL A 58 16.60 35.31 -8.49
N GLY A 59 17.65 35.99 -8.96
CA GLY A 59 18.71 35.40 -9.78
C GLY A 59 19.47 34.30 -9.03
N GLY A 60 19.79 34.51 -7.75
CA GLY A 60 20.40 33.50 -6.88
C GLY A 60 19.50 32.29 -6.64
N GLN A 61 18.19 32.51 -6.42
CA GLN A 61 17.21 31.42 -6.29
C GLN A 61 17.00 30.67 -7.60
N LEU A 62 16.93 31.37 -8.73
CA LEU A 62 16.83 30.76 -10.06
C LEU A 62 18.12 29.99 -10.40
N TRP A 63 19.28 30.52 -10.05
CA TRP A 63 20.57 29.87 -10.22
C TRP A 63 20.73 28.64 -9.33
N LEU A 64 20.30 28.70 -8.06
CA LEU A 64 20.24 27.56 -7.16
C LEU A 64 19.28 26.48 -7.68
N ARG A 65 18.06 26.88 -8.09
CA ARG A 65 17.09 25.97 -8.73
C ARG A 65 17.63 25.41 -10.03
N TRP A 66 18.39 26.16 -10.81
CA TRP A 66 19.01 25.71 -12.05
C TRP A 66 20.19 24.75 -11.79
N LEU A 67 21.01 25.02 -10.77
CA LEU A 67 22.06 24.12 -10.30
C LEU A 67 21.50 22.80 -9.74
N GLU A 68 20.31 22.84 -9.15
CA GLU A 68 19.54 21.68 -8.69
C GLU A 68 18.81 20.97 -9.85
N ARG A 69 18.33 21.72 -10.84
CA ARG A 69 17.82 21.23 -12.14
C ARG A 69 18.98 20.92 -13.08
N ARG A 70 19.84 19.95 -12.73
CA ARG A 70 20.53 19.23 -13.81
C ARG A 70 19.53 18.29 -14.47
N PRO A 71 19.62 18.07 -15.80
CA PRO A 71 18.82 17.06 -16.46
C PRO A 71 18.98 15.76 -15.68
N ALA A 72 17.86 15.06 -15.45
CA ALA A 72 17.91 13.69 -14.96
C ALA A 72 18.95 12.92 -15.80
N ALA A 73 19.61 11.92 -15.21
CA ALA A 73 20.37 10.98 -16.03
C ALA A 73 19.50 10.58 -17.24
N PRO A 74 20.07 10.48 -18.45
CA PRO A 74 19.29 10.07 -19.61
C PRO A 74 18.50 8.83 -19.21
N ALA A 75 17.19 8.86 -19.46
CA ALA A 75 16.31 7.78 -19.07
C ALA A 75 16.94 6.47 -19.56
N PRO A 76 17.00 5.42 -18.71
CA PRO A 76 17.52 4.15 -19.16
C PRO A 76 16.81 3.79 -20.47
N VAL A 77 17.58 3.42 -21.49
CA VAL A 77 17.02 3.03 -22.78
C VAL A 77 16.50 1.61 -22.61
N TRP A 78 15.21 1.40 -22.85
CA TRP A 78 14.62 0.06 -22.79
C TRP A 78 15.29 -0.82 -23.85
N THR A 79 15.85 -1.95 -23.41
CA THR A 79 16.52 -2.88 -24.35
C THR A 79 15.46 -3.77 -24.98
N ALA A 80 15.40 -3.78 -26.32
CA ALA A 80 14.43 -4.57 -27.06
C ALA A 80 14.57 -6.07 -26.76
N GLY A 81 13.47 -6.71 -26.32
CA GLY A 81 13.41 -8.16 -26.10
C GLY A 81 12.49 -8.60 -24.96
N GLN A 82 12.27 -7.73 -23.96
CA GLN A 82 11.36 -8.01 -22.84
C GLN A 82 10.03 -7.24 -22.97
N PRO A 83 8.92 -7.75 -22.43
CA PRO A 83 7.65 -7.02 -22.39
C PRO A 83 7.81 -5.75 -21.55
N PRO A 84 7.38 -4.56 -22.03
CA PRO A 84 7.44 -3.32 -21.24
C PRO A 84 6.48 -3.31 -20.05
N TYR A 85 5.65 -4.36 -19.92
CA TYR A 85 4.74 -4.58 -18.81
C TYR A 85 5.16 -5.86 -18.07
N PRO A 86 5.48 -5.78 -16.76
CA PRO A 86 5.91 -6.94 -15.97
C PRO A 86 4.77 -7.91 -15.66
N GLY A 87 3.53 -7.56 -16.03
CA GLY A 87 2.36 -8.40 -15.79
C GLY A 87 1.91 -8.29 -14.34
N LEU A 88 1.88 -9.41 -13.62
CA LEU A 88 1.47 -9.45 -12.23
C LEU A 88 2.63 -9.25 -11.24
N GLU A 89 3.85 -9.09 -11.76
CA GLU A 89 5.01 -8.69 -10.96
C GLU A 89 5.05 -7.17 -10.76
N ALA A 90 5.68 -6.73 -9.67
CA ALA A 90 5.93 -5.31 -9.45
C ALA A 90 7.06 -4.85 -10.37
N PHE A 91 6.99 -3.61 -10.85
CA PHE A 91 8.09 -3.01 -11.61
C PHE A 91 9.35 -2.94 -10.72
N GLY A 92 10.48 -3.38 -11.26
CA GLY A 92 11.81 -3.34 -10.64
C GLY A 92 12.60 -2.08 -11.00
N GLU A 93 13.84 -1.99 -10.52
CA GLU A 93 14.75 -0.89 -10.86
C GLU A 93 15.13 -0.90 -12.35
N GLU A 94 15.20 -2.10 -12.94
CA GLU A 94 15.44 -2.36 -14.35
C GLU A 94 14.33 -1.83 -15.26
N ASP A 95 13.10 -1.72 -14.73
CA ASP A 95 11.93 -1.29 -15.49
C ASP A 95 11.73 0.23 -15.48
N ALA A 96 12.67 1.00 -14.90
CA ALA A 96 12.58 2.45 -14.78
C ALA A 96 12.34 3.17 -16.12
N ALA A 97 12.81 2.58 -17.22
CA ALA A 97 12.64 3.11 -18.58
C ALA A 97 11.19 3.09 -19.07
N VAL A 98 10.39 2.19 -18.52
CA VAL A 98 9.01 1.89 -18.90
C VAL A 98 8.03 2.16 -17.76
N PHE A 99 8.46 2.81 -16.68
CA PHE A 99 7.62 3.18 -15.56
C PHE A 99 7.13 4.64 -15.68
N PHE A 100 5.82 4.82 -15.92
CA PHE A 100 5.18 6.12 -16.17
C PHE A 100 3.92 6.34 -15.33
N GLY A 101 3.37 7.56 -15.33
CA GLY A 101 2.11 7.92 -14.68
C GLY A 101 2.20 8.15 -13.16
N ARG A 102 3.42 8.11 -12.59
CA ARG A 102 3.71 8.32 -11.16
C ARG A 102 4.85 9.31 -10.94
N GLU A 103 5.07 10.21 -11.91
CA GLU A 103 6.16 11.18 -11.91
C GLU A 103 6.04 12.16 -10.73
N ARG A 104 4.80 12.56 -10.38
CA ARG A 104 4.54 13.48 -9.27
C ARG A 104 4.88 12.85 -7.92
N GLU A 105 4.41 11.65 -7.66
CA GLU A 105 4.68 10.91 -6.43
C GLU A 105 6.17 10.57 -6.30
N THR A 106 6.81 10.20 -7.43
CA THR A 106 8.26 9.98 -7.48
C THR A 106 9.02 11.26 -7.12
N ALA A 107 8.65 12.40 -7.72
CA ALA A 107 9.29 13.68 -7.44
C ALA A 107 9.10 14.13 -5.98
N GLU A 108 7.91 13.90 -5.41
CA GLU A 108 7.62 14.19 -4.01
C GLU A 108 8.48 13.34 -3.06
N LEU A 109 8.54 12.02 -3.29
CA LEU A 109 9.36 11.10 -2.49
C LEU A 109 10.85 11.45 -2.57
N VAL A 110 11.35 11.71 -3.77
CA VAL A 110 12.74 12.15 -3.97
C VAL A 110 13.01 13.49 -3.28
N ALA A 111 12.04 14.41 -3.24
CA ALA A 111 12.19 15.70 -2.55
C ALA A 111 12.25 15.54 -1.03
N ARG A 112 11.49 14.59 -0.45
CA ARG A 112 11.54 14.26 0.98
C ARG A 112 12.87 13.59 1.37
N LEU A 113 13.47 12.83 0.46
CA LEU A 113 14.78 12.20 0.62
C LEU A 113 15.90 13.20 0.27
N HIS A 114 16.24 14.10 1.20
CA HIS A 114 17.26 15.12 0.96
C HIS A 114 18.48 15.01 1.90
N PRO A 115 19.70 14.72 1.39
CA PRO A 115 20.85 14.46 2.23
C PRO A 115 21.52 15.75 2.75
N ALA A 116 21.20 16.91 2.18
CA ALA A 116 21.85 18.17 2.55
C ALA A 116 21.12 18.96 3.66
N LEU A 117 19.99 18.46 4.16
CA LEU A 117 19.24 19.07 5.26
C LEU A 117 18.79 17.99 6.28
N PRO A 118 19.73 17.33 6.99
CA PRO A 118 19.42 16.20 7.88
C PRO A 118 18.45 16.54 9.00
N ASP A 119 18.52 17.78 9.53
CA ASP A 119 17.62 18.25 10.60
C ASP A 119 16.19 18.55 10.12
N ARG A 120 15.96 18.60 8.80
CA ARG A 120 14.63 18.76 8.17
C ARG A 120 14.18 17.54 7.36
N ALA A 121 15.05 16.54 7.18
CA ALA A 121 14.72 15.33 6.43
C ALA A 121 14.10 14.30 7.38
N GLN A 122 12.91 13.81 7.05
CA GLN A 122 12.45 12.56 7.63
C GLN A 122 13.35 11.45 7.10
N ARG A 123 14.19 10.88 7.96
CA ARG A 123 15.07 9.75 7.61
C ARG A 123 14.37 8.41 7.66
N PHE A 124 13.08 8.42 8.02
CA PHE A 124 12.13 7.35 7.81
C PHE A 124 10.93 7.94 7.09
N VAL A 125 10.72 7.55 5.83
CA VAL A 125 9.59 8.01 5.00
C VAL A 125 8.69 6.82 4.73
N THR A 126 7.38 6.95 4.94
CA THR A 126 6.42 5.88 4.65
C THR A 126 5.56 6.23 3.45
N VAL A 127 5.35 5.26 2.56
CA VAL A 127 4.42 5.32 1.44
C VAL A 127 3.17 4.52 1.82
N VAL A 128 2.03 5.17 1.94
CA VAL A 128 0.76 4.55 2.38
C VAL A 128 -0.23 4.49 1.22
N GLY A 129 -0.93 3.36 1.07
CA GLY A 129 -1.97 3.22 0.03
C GLY A 129 -2.60 1.83 0.00
N PRO A 130 -3.70 1.64 -0.74
CA PRO A 130 -4.41 0.36 -0.80
C PRO A 130 -3.54 -0.73 -1.44
N SER A 131 -3.93 -2.00 -1.26
CA SER A 131 -3.27 -3.10 -1.96
C SER A 131 -3.40 -2.94 -3.47
N GLY A 132 -2.37 -3.28 -4.24
CA GLY A 132 -2.39 -3.16 -5.70
C GLY A 132 -2.24 -1.74 -6.27
N SER A 133 -2.12 -0.68 -5.45
CA SER A 133 -1.94 0.70 -5.96
C SER A 133 -0.58 1.00 -6.60
N GLY A 134 0.34 0.04 -6.56
CA GLY A 134 1.69 0.15 -7.13
C GLY A 134 2.73 0.76 -6.19
N LYS A 135 2.56 0.71 -4.85
CA LYS A 135 3.54 1.24 -3.88
C LYS A 135 4.95 0.68 -4.07
N SER A 136 5.09 -0.64 -4.15
CA SER A 136 6.40 -1.28 -4.34
C SER A 136 7.00 -0.93 -5.70
N SER A 137 6.19 -0.89 -6.77
CA SER A 137 6.61 -0.42 -8.11
C SER A 137 7.07 1.05 -8.09
N LEU A 138 6.33 1.94 -7.43
CA LEU A 138 6.70 3.35 -7.29
C LEU A 138 8.05 3.51 -6.61
N VAL A 139 8.29 2.78 -5.52
CA VAL A 139 9.56 2.83 -4.81
C VAL A 139 10.69 2.28 -5.69
N ARG A 140 10.52 1.07 -6.22
CA ARG A 140 11.58 0.33 -6.92
C ARG A 140 11.88 0.86 -8.32
N ALA A 141 10.87 1.17 -9.13
CA ALA A 141 11.04 1.62 -10.52
C ALA A 141 11.05 3.14 -10.66
N GLY A 142 10.41 3.86 -9.74
CA GLY A 142 10.37 5.32 -9.74
C GLY A 142 11.46 5.95 -8.88
N VAL A 143 11.40 5.73 -7.57
CA VAL A 143 12.21 6.47 -6.59
C VAL A 143 13.67 6.04 -6.58
N LEU A 144 13.98 4.75 -6.46
CA LEU A 144 15.37 4.27 -6.41
C LEU A 144 16.18 4.68 -7.66
N PRO A 145 15.66 4.51 -8.89
CA PRO A 145 16.38 4.90 -10.11
C PRO A 145 16.52 6.42 -10.22
N ALA A 146 15.51 7.19 -9.81
CA ALA A 146 15.59 8.65 -9.76
C ALA A 146 16.64 9.16 -8.77
N LEU A 147 16.88 8.44 -7.66
CA LEU A 147 17.94 8.75 -6.70
C LEU A 147 19.33 8.37 -7.24
N ALA A 148 19.44 7.19 -7.86
CA ALA A 148 20.69 6.70 -8.45
C ALA A 148 21.18 7.60 -9.61
N GLY A 149 20.26 8.03 -10.49
CA GLY A 149 20.55 8.91 -11.62
C GLY A 149 20.97 10.33 -11.23
N ARG A 150 20.60 10.81 -10.04
CA ARG A 150 21.00 12.13 -9.52
C ARG A 150 22.40 12.07 -8.89
N ARG A 151 23.43 12.01 -9.73
CA ARG A 151 24.87 12.12 -9.37
C ARG A 151 25.30 11.33 -8.13
N SER A 152 25.17 10.00 -8.16
CA SER A 152 25.98 9.04 -7.38
C SER A 152 26.24 9.38 -5.89
N ARG A 153 25.35 10.12 -5.23
CA ARG A 153 25.40 10.40 -3.79
C ARG A 153 24.65 9.34 -3.01
N TRP A 154 23.75 8.63 -3.65
CA TRP A 154 22.94 7.60 -3.02
C TRP A 154 23.49 6.22 -3.36
N ASN A 155 23.59 5.37 -2.35
CA ASN A 155 23.67 3.93 -2.45
C ASN A 155 22.24 3.41 -2.20
N THR A 156 21.73 2.54 -3.06
CA THR A 156 20.44 1.89 -2.89
C THR A 156 20.70 0.46 -2.45
N GLY A 157 20.22 0.10 -1.26
CA GLY A 157 20.32 -1.28 -0.78
C GLY A 157 19.10 -2.10 -1.22
N ALA A 158 19.22 -3.43 -1.13
CA ALA A 158 18.12 -4.34 -1.43
C ALA A 158 16.89 -4.04 -0.57
N ALA A 159 15.70 -4.16 -1.18
CA ALA A 159 14.46 -4.09 -0.44
C ALA A 159 14.35 -5.27 0.53
N LEU A 160 13.93 -4.97 1.76
CA LEU A 160 13.72 -5.96 2.81
C LEU A 160 12.25 -6.01 3.20
N THR A 161 11.79 -7.20 3.58
CA THR A 161 10.44 -7.44 4.10
C THR A 161 10.59 -7.94 5.54
N PRO A 162 9.91 -7.34 6.54
CA PRO A 162 10.17 -7.64 7.96
C PRO A 162 10.03 -9.12 8.36
N GLY A 163 8.98 -9.81 7.91
CA GLY A 163 8.73 -11.22 8.22
C GLY A 163 8.61 -11.53 9.73
N THR A 164 9.08 -12.71 10.11
CA THR A 164 9.07 -13.22 11.51
C THR A 164 10.31 -12.83 12.33
N ASP A 165 11.40 -12.39 11.66
CA ASP A 165 12.63 -11.88 12.28
C ASP A 165 12.94 -10.47 11.73
N PRO A 166 12.17 -9.45 12.16
CA PRO A 166 12.28 -8.10 11.59
C PRO A 166 13.60 -7.43 11.93
N VAL A 167 14.12 -7.64 13.14
CA VAL A 167 15.39 -7.06 13.61
C VAL A 167 16.58 -7.69 12.88
N GLY A 168 16.63 -9.03 12.78
CA GLY A 168 17.72 -9.69 12.08
C GLY A 168 17.74 -9.34 10.59
N THR A 169 16.56 -9.22 9.97
CA THR A 169 16.45 -8.80 8.57
C THR A 169 16.97 -7.38 8.35
N LEU A 170 16.61 -6.43 9.24
CA LEU A 170 17.14 -5.06 9.20
C LEU A 170 18.67 -5.05 9.33
N ARG A 171 19.22 -5.78 10.30
CA ARG A 171 20.68 -5.82 10.54
C ARG A 171 21.45 -6.39 9.35
N ARG A 172 20.93 -7.45 8.72
CA ARG A 172 21.52 -8.04 7.50
C ARG A 172 21.53 -7.04 6.34
N ALA A 173 20.42 -6.32 6.13
CA ALA A 173 20.31 -5.34 5.06
C ALA A 173 21.29 -4.17 5.24
N VAL A 174 21.48 -3.68 6.47
CA VAL A 174 22.46 -2.64 6.80
C VAL A 174 23.88 -3.15 6.58
N ALA A 175 24.21 -4.33 7.11
CA ALA A 175 25.57 -4.88 6.98
C ALA A 175 25.97 -5.16 5.52
N ALA A 176 25.00 -5.48 4.65
CA ALA A 176 25.24 -5.66 3.22
C ALA A 176 25.50 -4.34 2.48
N ALA A 177 25.10 -3.21 3.06
CA ALA A 177 25.23 -1.90 2.43
C ALA A 177 26.53 -1.21 2.87
N GLY A 178 27.46 -0.99 1.95
CA GLY A 178 28.78 -0.42 2.26
C GLY A 178 28.80 1.08 2.67
N ASP A 179 29.94 1.53 3.19
CA ASP A 179 30.06 2.72 4.07
C ASP A 179 30.26 4.10 3.40
N ALA A 180 30.49 4.19 2.08
CA ALA A 180 31.06 5.41 1.51
C ALA A 180 30.05 6.52 1.12
N ARG A 181 28.74 6.21 1.00
CA ARG A 181 27.73 7.11 0.43
C ARG A 181 26.41 7.08 1.22
N PRO A 182 25.64 8.20 1.27
CA PRO A 182 24.24 8.19 1.71
C PRO A 182 23.47 6.95 1.23
N LEU A 183 22.88 6.20 2.14
CA LEU A 183 22.21 4.93 1.87
C LEU A 183 20.69 5.11 1.98
N VAL A 184 19.94 4.59 1.00
CA VAL A 184 18.50 4.34 1.12
C VAL A 184 18.26 2.85 1.20
N LEU A 185 17.61 2.38 2.26
CA LEU A 185 17.06 1.03 2.36
C LEU A 185 15.54 1.07 2.24
N VAL A 186 14.99 0.10 1.53
CA VAL A 186 13.54 -0.04 1.38
C VAL A 186 13.03 -1.09 2.35
N VAL A 187 12.03 -0.72 3.15
CA VAL A 187 11.27 -1.65 4.01
C VAL A 187 9.90 -1.87 3.36
N ASP A 188 9.81 -2.88 2.50
CA ASP A 188 8.58 -3.20 1.79
C ASP A 188 7.64 -3.98 2.71
N GLN A 189 6.32 -3.78 2.57
CA GLN A 189 5.28 -4.43 3.37
C GLN A 189 5.50 -4.28 4.88
N LEU A 190 5.63 -3.04 5.36
CA LEU A 190 5.82 -2.74 6.78
C LEU A 190 4.69 -3.32 7.66
N GLU A 191 3.49 -3.50 7.09
CA GLU A 191 2.36 -4.19 7.74
C GLU A 191 2.69 -5.59 8.29
N GLU A 192 3.72 -6.28 7.77
CA GLU A 192 4.16 -7.58 8.30
C GLU A 192 4.57 -7.52 9.78
N LEU A 193 4.97 -6.35 10.28
CA LEU A 193 5.24 -6.14 11.70
C LEU A 193 3.99 -6.37 12.57
N LEU A 194 2.81 -5.99 12.09
CA LEU A 194 1.58 -6.17 12.85
C LEU A 194 1.04 -7.60 12.74
N THR A 195 1.40 -8.30 11.66
CA THR A 195 0.69 -9.49 11.23
C THR A 195 1.49 -10.78 11.38
N LEU A 196 2.81 -10.72 11.18
CA LEU A 196 3.72 -11.86 11.30
C LEU A 196 4.61 -11.76 12.54
N SER A 197 4.81 -10.56 13.08
CA SER A 197 5.66 -10.31 14.24
C SER A 197 4.88 -10.19 15.57
N GLY A 198 5.44 -10.76 16.63
CA GLY A 198 4.92 -10.61 17.99
C GLY A 198 5.12 -9.19 18.54
N PRO A 199 4.46 -8.83 19.65
CA PRO A 199 4.59 -7.49 20.24
C PRO A 199 6.03 -7.15 20.65
N ARG A 200 6.81 -8.14 21.11
CA ARG A 200 8.21 -7.92 21.52
C ARG A 200 9.10 -7.61 20.31
N GLU A 201 8.92 -8.35 19.22
CA GLU A 201 9.66 -8.17 17.98
C GLU A 201 9.36 -6.83 17.33
N ARG A 202 8.10 -6.36 17.41
CA ARG A 202 7.69 -5.02 16.96
C ARG A 202 8.40 -3.91 17.73
N THR A 203 8.38 -3.97 19.06
CA THR A 203 9.09 -2.99 19.90
C THR A 203 10.59 -3.02 19.61
N ALA A 204 11.19 -4.21 19.53
CA ALA A 204 12.61 -4.37 19.23
C ALA A 204 12.97 -3.82 17.84
N PHE A 205 12.11 -3.98 16.83
CA PHE A 205 12.31 -3.39 15.51
C PHE A 205 12.25 -1.86 15.57
N ALA A 206 11.27 -1.28 16.26
CA ALA A 206 11.14 0.16 16.43
C ALA A 206 12.39 0.75 17.11
N GLU A 207 12.84 0.13 18.20
CA GLU A 207 14.06 0.49 18.92
C GLU A 207 15.29 0.39 18.01
N ALA A 208 15.45 -0.72 17.28
CA ALA A 208 16.57 -0.91 16.36
C ALA A 208 16.59 0.14 15.24
N VAL A 209 15.43 0.50 14.66
CA VAL A 209 15.33 1.58 13.66
C VAL A 209 15.75 2.91 14.27
N ARG A 210 15.29 3.23 15.48
CA ARG A 210 15.63 4.49 16.16
C ARG A 210 17.12 4.56 16.49
N GLU A 211 17.72 3.48 17.00
CA GLU A 211 19.15 3.38 17.27
C GLU A 211 19.97 3.53 15.99
N LEU A 212 19.59 2.80 14.94
CA LEU A 212 20.27 2.82 13.65
C LEU A 212 20.24 4.20 13.01
N LEU A 213 19.07 4.87 13.00
CA LEU A 213 18.97 6.23 12.48
C LEU A 213 19.76 7.23 13.36
N ARG A 214 19.94 7.00 14.67
CA ARG A 214 20.81 7.85 15.49
C ARG A 214 22.30 7.63 15.19
N ALA A 215 22.71 6.37 15.04
CA ALA A 215 24.09 5.98 14.78
C ALA A 215 24.54 6.37 13.36
N GLU A 216 23.66 6.21 12.37
CA GLU A 216 23.97 6.41 10.95
C GLU A 216 23.32 7.68 10.38
N PRO A 217 23.99 8.84 10.43
CA PRO A 217 23.45 10.10 9.90
C PRO A 217 23.26 10.09 8.38
N ARG A 218 23.85 9.08 7.71
CA ARG A 218 23.81 8.89 6.26
C ARG A 218 22.83 7.79 5.83
N LEU A 219 21.99 7.29 6.73
CA LEU A 219 20.95 6.32 6.39
C LEU A 219 19.57 6.97 6.27
N TRP A 220 18.84 6.54 5.26
CA TRP A 220 17.42 6.79 5.04
C TRP A 220 16.68 5.47 4.87
N LEU A 221 15.50 5.39 5.46
CA LEU A 221 14.58 4.27 5.31
C LEU A 221 13.34 4.74 4.56
N LEU A 222 12.96 3.98 3.54
CA LEU A 222 11.75 4.20 2.76
C LEU A 222 10.85 2.97 2.93
N ALA A 223 9.74 3.12 3.65
CA ALA A 223 8.83 2.03 3.94
C ALA A 223 7.59 2.07 3.06
N THR A 224 7.04 0.92 2.67
CA THR A 224 5.69 0.83 2.10
C THR A 224 4.74 0.26 3.16
N LEU A 225 3.53 0.81 3.23
CA LEU A 225 2.51 0.39 4.19
C LEU A 225 1.13 0.38 3.53
N ARG A 226 0.34 -0.64 3.81
CA ARG A 226 -1.09 -0.65 3.45
C ARG A 226 -1.92 0.29 4.32
N SER A 227 -2.83 1.04 3.69
CA SER A 227 -3.72 2.00 4.39
C SER A 227 -4.51 1.38 5.54
N ASP A 228 -4.98 0.14 5.38
CA ASP A 228 -5.82 -0.57 6.37
C ASP A 228 -5.06 -0.85 7.69
N PHE A 229 -3.73 -0.84 7.65
CA PHE A 229 -2.87 -1.12 8.80
C PHE A 229 -2.38 0.14 9.52
N LEU A 230 -2.66 1.33 8.98
CA LEU A 230 -2.20 2.60 9.55
C LEU A 230 -2.66 2.77 11.00
N THR A 231 -3.92 2.46 11.30
CA THR A 231 -4.45 2.52 12.68
C THR A 231 -3.66 1.63 13.64
N GLY A 232 -3.31 0.41 13.22
CA GLY A 232 -2.52 -0.50 14.05
C GLY A 232 -1.11 0.02 14.36
N PHE A 233 -0.53 0.83 13.48
CA PHE A 233 0.74 1.53 13.74
C PHE A 233 0.57 2.69 14.72
N LEU A 234 -0.56 3.40 14.67
CA LEU A 234 -0.87 4.50 15.59
C LEU A 234 -1.18 4.01 17.01
N GLU A 235 -1.78 2.83 17.15
CA GLU A 235 -2.09 2.20 18.43
C GLU A 235 -0.89 1.47 19.06
N ALA A 236 0.10 1.08 18.25
CA ALA A 236 1.34 0.46 18.70
C ALA A 236 2.43 1.51 19.00
N ASP A 237 3.56 1.09 19.59
CA ASP A 237 4.78 1.91 19.74
C ASP A 237 5.54 2.10 18.40
N LEU A 238 4.79 2.36 17.32
CA LEU A 238 5.28 2.51 15.94
C LEU A 238 4.80 3.81 15.29
N ALA A 239 4.03 4.64 16.01
CA ALA A 239 3.42 5.86 15.47
C ALA A 239 4.45 6.87 14.94
N ASP A 240 5.65 6.91 15.53
CA ASP A 240 6.76 7.76 15.09
C ASP A 240 7.29 7.36 13.71
N LEU A 241 7.17 6.09 13.32
CA LEU A 241 7.56 5.59 12.01
C LEU A 241 6.60 6.05 10.89
N VAL A 242 5.38 6.50 11.22
CA VAL A 242 4.34 6.85 10.23
C VAL A 242 3.86 8.30 10.34
N ARG A 243 4.69 9.21 10.87
CA ARG A 243 4.28 10.61 11.18
C ARG A 243 3.87 11.47 9.97
N GLU A 244 4.52 11.31 8.82
CA GLU A 244 4.14 12.04 7.59
C GLU A 244 4.19 11.11 6.37
N PRO A 245 3.19 10.25 6.19
CA PRO A 245 3.18 9.35 5.06
C PRO A 245 2.96 10.11 3.75
N VAL A 246 3.57 9.62 2.67
CA VAL A 246 3.15 9.95 1.30
C VAL A 246 2.01 9.02 0.94
N VAL A 247 0.85 9.58 0.65
CA VAL A 247 -0.34 8.80 0.29
C VAL A 247 -0.36 8.55 -1.21
N VAL A 248 -0.49 7.28 -1.60
CA VAL A 248 -0.61 6.84 -2.99
C VAL A 248 -2.00 6.27 -3.20
N GLY A 249 -2.84 7.05 -3.88
CA GLY A 249 -4.19 6.64 -4.28
C GLY A 249 -4.20 5.85 -5.59
N ALA A 250 -5.41 5.47 -6.03
CA ALA A 250 -5.62 4.91 -7.35
C ALA A 250 -5.24 5.92 -8.45
N LEU A 251 -4.84 5.41 -9.61
CA LEU A 251 -4.47 6.26 -10.75
C LEU A 251 -5.71 6.85 -11.40
N GLY A 252 -5.68 8.16 -11.67
CA GLY A 252 -6.69 8.81 -12.50
C GLY A 252 -6.58 8.38 -13.97
N ARG A 253 -7.64 8.65 -14.76
CA ARG A 253 -7.71 8.25 -16.18
C ARG A 253 -6.53 8.75 -17.03
N ASP A 254 -6.10 10.00 -16.82
CA ASP A 254 -4.99 10.58 -17.59
C ASP A 254 -3.68 9.84 -17.30
N ALA A 255 -3.42 9.54 -16.03
CA ALA A 255 -2.23 8.81 -15.63
C ALA A 255 -2.29 7.33 -16.06
N LEU A 256 -3.48 6.70 -16.05
CA LEU A 256 -3.69 5.38 -16.63
C LEU A 256 -3.38 5.38 -18.14
N HIS A 257 -3.81 6.40 -18.88
CA HIS A 257 -3.50 6.52 -20.30
C HIS A 257 -1.98 6.58 -20.52
N GLU A 258 -1.24 7.30 -19.68
CA GLU A 258 0.24 7.29 -19.74
C GLU A 258 0.85 5.92 -19.42
N VAL A 259 0.36 5.24 -18.39
CA VAL A 259 0.77 3.88 -17.99
C VAL A 259 0.53 2.87 -19.11
N VAL A 260 -0.50 3.06 -19.93
CA VAL A 260 -0.77 2.19 -21.08
C VAL A 260 0.02 2.61 -22.33
N ALA A 261 0.06 3.89 -22.68
CA ALA A 261 0.61 4.29 -23.98
C ALA A 261 2.14 4.37 -23.98
N ARG A 262 2.74 4.91 -22.92
CA ARG A 262 4.17 5.27 -22.92
C ARG A 262 5.11 4.06 -22.83
N PRO A 263 4.84 3.01 -22.02
CA PRO A 263 5.68 1.81 -22.03
C PRO A 263 5.68 1.09 -23.39
N ALA A 264 4.51 1.01 -24.05
CA ALA A 264 4.41 0.44 -25.39
C ALA A 264 5.24 1.23 -26.40
N ALA A 265 5.10 2.57 -26.41
CA ALA A 265 5.89 3.42 -27.29
C ALA A 265 7.40 3.27 -27.06
N ALA A 266 7.83 3.17 -25.79
CA ALA A 266 9.23 2.93 -25.43
C ALA A 266 9.75 1.57 -25.90
N ALA A 267 8.87 0.56 -26.03
CA ALA A 267 9.18 -0.75 -26.60
C ALA A 267 8.92 -0.86 -28.12
N GLY A 268 8.57 0.25 -28.78
CA GLY A 268 8.27 0.26 -30.23
C GLY A 268 6.96 -0.45 -30.58
N VAL A 269 5.99 -0.47 -29.68
CA VAL A 269 4.65 -1.04 -29.89
C VAL A 269 3.64 0.08 -30.01
N GLU A 270 2.76 -0.03 -31.00
CA GLU A 270 1.68 0.93 -31.22
C GLU A 270 0.33 0.32 -30.85
N PHE A 271 -0.60 1.17 -30.42
CA PHE A 271 -2.00 0.78 -30.25
C PHE A 271 -2.83 1.36 -31.38
N GLU A 272 -3.77 0.57 -31.90
CA GLU A 272 -4.79 1.06 -32.82
C GLU A 272 -5.56 2.25 -32.20
N ALA A 273 -5.98 3.20 -33.04
CA ALA A 273 -6.63 4.42 -32.59
C ALA A 273 -7.81 4.15 -31.64
N GLY A 274 -7.86 4.89 -30.52
CA GLY A 274 -8.91 4.76 -29.51
C GLY A 274 -8.84 3.52 -28.62
N LEU A 275 -7.91 2.58 -28.87
CA LEU A 275 -7.79 1.36 -28.05
C LEU A 275 -7.29 1.66 -26.64
N VAL A 276 -6.35 2.59 -26.47
CA VAL A 276 -5.86 2.99 -25.15
C VAL A 276 -7.00 3.53 -24.29
N SER A 277 -7.82 4.44 -24.83
CA SER A 277 -8.98 5.00 -24.13
C SER A 277 -9.95 3.89 -23.69
N ARG A 278 -10.23 2.93 -24.57
CA ARG A 278 -11.06 1.76 -24.25
C ARG A 278 -10.48 0.91 -23.13
N ILE A 279 -9.17 0.64 -23.15
CA ILE A 279 -8.50 -0.12 -22.08
C ILE A 279 -8.61 0.62 -20.74
N VAL A 280 -8.45 1.95 -20.75
CA VAL A 280 -8.59 2.79 -19.55
C VAL A 280 -10.03 2.79 -19.04
N GLU A 281 -11.02 2.84 -19.92
CA GLU A 281 -12.44 2.71 -19.58
C GLU A 281 -12.75 1.35 -18.92
N ASP A 282 -12.23 0.26 -19.50
CA ASP A 282 -12.41 -1.10 -18.97
C ASP A 282 -11.70 -1.33 -17.62
N CYS A 283 -10.63 -0.57 -17.32
CA CYS A 283 -9.92 -0.60 -16.04
C CYS A 283 -10.66 0.15 -14.91
N GLY A 284 -11.60 1.04 -15.26
CA GLY A 284 -12.36 1.82 -14.31
C GLY A 284 -11.49 2.77 -13.47
N GLY A 285 -11.71 2.76 -12.15
CA GLY A 285 -11.08 3.70 -11.20
C GLY A 285 -9.63 3.40 -10.80
N GLY A 286 -8.92 2.51 -11.50
CA GLY A 286 -7.52 2.18 -11.20
C GLY A 286 -7.32 1.14 -10.09
N ASP A 287 -8.39 0.52 -9.58
CA ASP A 287 -8.30 -0.58 -8.60
C ASP A 287 -7.77 -1.90 -9.21
N ALA A 288 -7.63 -1.94 -10.53
CA ALA A 288 -7.25 -3.11 -11.31
C ALA A 288 -5.85 -2.99 -11.93
N LEU A 289 -4.91 -2.21 -11.36
CA LEU A 289 -3.55 -2.06 -11.92
C LEU A 289 -2.81 -3.39 -12.17
N PRO A 290 -2.82 -4.38 -11.26
CA PRO A 290 -2.18 -5.66 -11.53
C PRO A 290 -2.81 -6.36 -12.75
N LEU A 291 -4.14 -6.27 -12.88
CA LEU A 291 -4.86 -6.88 -13.98
C LEU A 291 -4.59 -6.17 -15.31
N LEU A 292 -4.59 -4.83 -15.30
CA LEU A 292 -4.20 -4.02 -16.45
C LEU A 292 -2.79 -4.39 -16.94
N ALA A 293 -1.81 -4.44 -16.03
CA ALA A 293 -0.44 -4.79 -16.37
C ALA A 293 -0.33 -6.20 -16.98
N TYR A 294 -1.08 -7.17 -16.45
CA TYR A 294 -1.17 -8.51 -17.02
C TYR A 294 -1.78 -8.52 -18.43
N THR A 295 -2.91 -7.83 -18.63
CA THR A 295 -3.54 -7.72 -19.95
C THR A 295 -2.61 -7.09 -20.96
N LEU A 296 -1.90 -6.02 -20.60
CA LEU A 296 -0.94 -5.36 -21.49
C LEU A 296 0.25 -6.26 -21.82
N GLN A 297 0.74 -7.04 -20.87
CA GLN A 297 1.79 -8.04 -21.12
C GLN A 297 1.32 -9.12 -22.11
N GLU A 298 0.09 -9.61 -21.96
CA GLU A 298 -0.48 -10.61 -22.86
C GLU A 298 -0.70 -10.04 -24.28
N LEU A 299 -1.21 -8.82 -24.38
CA LEU A 299 -1.37 -8.12 -25.66
C LEU A 299 -0.01 -7.95 -26.36
N TYR A 300 1.03 -7.54 -25.63
CA TYR A 300 2.39 -7.43 -26.15
C TYR A 300 2.89 -8.77 -26.72
N ARG A 301 2.75 -9.85 -25.95
CA ARG A 301 3.20 -11.19 -26.36
C ARG A 301 2.46 -11.70 -27.59
N ARG A 302 1.13 -11.53 -27.64
CA ARG A 302 0.32 -12.00 -28.77
C ARG A 302 0.44 -11.14 -30.03
N ALA A 303 0.71 -9.85 -29.89
CA ALA A 303 0.94 -8.96 -31.04
C ALA A 303 2.29 -9.25 -31.74
N GLY A 304 3.21 -9.96 -31.09
CA GLY A 304 4.52 -10.32 -31.65
C GLY A 304 5.69 -9.47 -31.12
N GLY A 305 5.46 -8.65 -30.09
CA GLY A 305 6.49 -7.86 -29.41
C GLY A 305 6.84 -6.55 -30.12
N ALA A 306 8.09 -6.11 -30.02
CA ALA A 306 8.55 -4.83 -30.58
C ALA A 306 8.28 -4.72 -32.09
N GLY A 307 7.80 -3.55 -32.53
CA GLY A 307 7.43 -3.27 -33.92
C GLY A 307 6.01 -3.72 -34.30
N SER A 308 5.24 -4.30 -33.37
CA SER A 308 3.86 -4.72 -33.60
C SER A 308 2.84 -3.64 -33.27
N THR A 309 1.63 -3.80 -33.84
CA THR A 309 0.46 -2.98 -33.50
C THR A 309 -0.57 -3.83 -32.76
N VAL A 310 -0.94 -3.41 -31.56
CA VAL A 310 -2.03 -4.02 -30.79
C VAL A 310 -3.37 -3.48 -31.30
N THR A 311 -4.25 -4.37 -31.76
CA THR A 311 -5.52 -4.03 -32.40
C THR A 311 -6.73 -4.22 -31.49
N HIS A 312 -7.86 -3.58 -31.83
CA HIS A 312 -9.14 -3.82 -31.16
C HIS A 312 -9.62 -5.27 -31.31
N ALA A 313 -9.26 -5.94 -32.40
CA ALA A 313 -9.54 -7.35 -32.62
C ALA A 313 -8.80 -8.22 -31.60
N LEU A 314 -7.48 -8.05 -31.48
CA LEU A 314 -6.67 -8.78 -30.50
C LEU A 314 -7.13 -8.51 -29.06
N TYR A 315 -7.48 -7.27 -28.73
CA TYR A 315 -8.00 -6.92 -27.41
C TYR A 315 -9.32 -7.64 -27.08
N ARG A 316 -10.22 -7.78 -28.07
CA ARG A 316 -11.45 -8.57 -27.92
C ARG A 316 -11.17 -10.06 -27.77
N GLU A 317 -10.19 -10.61 -28.49
CA GLU A 317 -9.78 -12.02 -28.37
C GLU A 317 -9.19 -12.36 -27.01
N VAL A 318 -8.45 -11.42 -26.40
CA VAL A 318 -7.96 -11.54 -25.01
C VAL A 318 -9.10 -11.40 -23.98
N GLY A 319 -10.25 -10.86 -24.40
CA GLY A 319 -11.41 -10.67 -23.53
C GLY A 319 -11.33 -9.41 -22.65
N GLY A 320 -10.54 -8.42 -23.06
CA GLY A 320 -10.37 -7.17 -22.33
C GLY A 320 -9.50 -7.29 -21.07
N VAL A 321 -9.53 -6.24 -20.22
CA VAL A 321 -8.80 -6.21 -18.94
C VAL A 321 -9.16 -7.44 -18.09
N ALA A 322 -10.44 -7.80 -17.98
CA ALA A 322 -10.86 -8.91 -17.13
C ALA A 322 -10.73 -10.31 -17.76
N GLY A 323 -10.80 -10.44 -19.09
CA GLY A 323 -10.65 -11.74 -19.77
C GLY A 323 -9.26 -12.35 -19.65
N ALA A 324 -8.22 -11.54 -19.54
CA ALA A 324 -6.85 -12.01 -19.35
C ALA A 324 -6.70 -12.81 -18.04
N LEU A 325 -7.40 -12.40 -16.97
CA LEU A 325 -7.43 -13.10 -15.69
C LEU A 325 -7.99 -14.52 -15.81
N ILE A 326 -9.03 -14.69 -16.62
CA ILE A 326 -9.68 -16.00 -16.88
C ILE A 326 -8.65 -16.96 -17.47
N GLY A 327 -7.88 -16.51 -18.47
CA GLY A 327 -6.84 -17.34 -19.08
C GLY A 327 -5.75 -17.76 -18.09
N GLN A 328 -5.37 -16.88 -17.15
CA GLN A 328 -4.44 -17.24 -16.08
C GLN A 328 -5.04 -18.26 -15.10
N ALA A 329 -6.30 -18.07 -14.71
CA ALA A 329 -7.02 -18.98 -13.83
C ALA A 329 -7.13 -20.37 -14.47
N ASP A 330 -7.46 -20.44 -15.76
CA ASP A 330 -7.52 -21.69 -16.52
C ASP A 330 -6.16 -22.39 -16.58
N ARG A 331 -5.05 -21.66 -16.79
CA ARG A 331 -3.70 -22.25 -16.78
C ARG A 331 -3.32 -22.86 -15.43
N ILE A 332 -3.54 -22.13 -14.34
CA ILE A 332 -3.21 -22.61 -12.99
C ILE A 332 -4.12 -23.79 -12.63
N HIS A 333 -5.41 -23.68 -12.94
CA HIS A 333 -6.38 -24.74 -12.72
C HIS A 333 -6.01 -26.02 -13.49
N ALA A 334 -5.65 -25.90 -14.76
CA ALA A 334 -5.20 -27.02 -15.58
C ALA A 334 -3.89 -27.65 -15.04
N ALA A 335 -2.95 -26.84 -14.55
CA ALA A 335 -1.70 -27.33 -13.98
C ALA A 335 -1.91 -28.09 -12.65
N LEU A 336 -2.90 -27.68 -11.85
CA LEU A 336 -3.27 -28.36 -10.59
C LEU A 336 -4.17 -29.57 -10.81
N SER A 337 -4.88 -29.62 -11.94
CA SER A 337 -5.76 -30.72 -12.31
C SER A 337 -4.96 -31.84 -12.95
N ALA A 338 -4.36 -32.71 -12.13
CA ALA A 338 -3.69 -33.91 -12.63
C ALA A 338 -4.69 -34.88 -13.33
N PRO A 339 -4.30 -35.57 -14.42
CA PRO A 339 -5.12 -36.60 -15.05
C PRO A 339 -5.26 -37.79 -14.09
N GLY A 340 -6.40 -37.90 -13.41
CA GLY A 340 -6.67 -38.95 -12.42
C GLY A 340 -7.67 -38.61 -11.31
N ALA A 341 -8.20 -37.38 -11.28
CA ALA A 341 -9.27 -37.02 -10.35
C ALA A 341 -10.51 -37.92 -10.56
N PRO A 342 -11.13 -38.45 -9.48
CA PRO A 342 -12.31 -39.29 -9.60
C PRO A 342 -13.41 -38.60 -10.41
N LEU A 343 -13.89 -39.28 -11.46
CA LEU A 343 -15.09 -38.89 -12.21
C LEU A 343 -16.27 -38.83 -11.23
N GLY A 344 -16.66 -37.62 -10.81
CA GLY A 344 -17.83 -37.37 -9.96
C GLY A 344 -17.60 -36.57 -8.68
N GLY A 345 -16.36 -36.15 -8.36
CA GLY A 345 -16.08 -35.25 -7.23
C GLY A 345 -16.28 -33.77 -7.57
N ALA A 346 -16.60 -32.94 -6.55
CA ALA A 346 -16.52 -31.48 -6.70
C ALA A 346 -15.06 -31.08 -6.94
N ASP A 347 -14.83 -30.20 -7.90
CA ASP A 347 -13.50 -29.68 -8.24
C ASP A 347 -12.82 -29.08 -6.99
N PRO A 348 -11.68 -29.63 -6.54
CA PRO A 348 -11.06 -29.24 -5.28
C PRO A 348 -10.52 -27.81 -5.32
N VAL A 349 -10.08 -27.34 -6.50
CA VAL A 349 -9.61 -25.95 -6.67
C VAL A 349 -10.79 -24.99 -6.52
N VAL A 350 -11.92 -25.29 -7.16
CA VAL A 350 -13.13 -24.48 -7.05
C VAL A 350 -13.68 -24.51 -5.62
N ALA A 351 -13.63 -25.66 -4.95
CA ALA A 351 -14.04 -25.79 -3.55
C ALA A 351 -13.19 -24.91 -2.61
N MET A 352 -11.86 -24.89 -2.80
CA MET A 352 -10.96 -24.00 -2.07
C MET A 352 -11.30 -22.53 -2.33
N LEU A 353 -11.49 -22.14 -3.59
CA LEU A 353 -11.81 -20.75 -3.97
C LEU A 353 -13.17 -20.29 -3.42
N LEU A 354 -14.17 -21.17 -3.31
CA LEU A 354 -15.46 -20.85 -2.68
C LEU A 354 -15.31 -20.44 -1.19
N ARG A 355 -14.25 -20.87 -0.50
CA ARG A 355 -13.98 -20.42 0.88
C ARG A 355 -13.68 -18.92 0.94
N LEU A 356 -13.12 -18.37 -0.14
CA LEU A 356 -12.76 -16.96 -0.34
C LEU A 356 -13.91 -16.10 -0.91
N VAL A 357 -15.13 -16.64 -1.00
CA VAL A 357 -16.31 -15.92 -1.51
C VAL A 357 -17.32 -15.69 -0.41
N THR A 358 -17.77 -14.47 -0.20
CA THR A 358 -18.99 -14.20 0.56
C THR A 358 -20.04 -13.57 -0.35
N VAL A 359 -21.27 -13.40 0.15
CA VAL A 359 -22.35 -12.77 -0.59
C VAL A 359 -22.83 -11.58 0.21
N GLU A 360 -22.71 -10.40 -0.39
CA GLU A 360 -23.22 -9.15 0.17
C GLU A 360 -24.22 -8.53 -0.80
N ARG A 361 -25.43 -8.21 -0.33
CA ARG A 361 -26.50 -7.64 -1.15
C ARG A 361 -26.75 -8.42 -2.45
N ASP A 362 -26.72 -9.75 -2.36
CA ASP A 362 -26.89 -10.68 -3.47
C ASP A 362 -25.80 -10.69 -4.55
N GLU A 363 -24.69 -10.00 -4.31
CA GLU A 363 -23.50 -10.07 -5.16
C GLU A 363 -22.39 -10.88 -4.48
N PRO A 364 -21.68 -11.74 -5.24
CA PRO A 364 -20.48 -12.40 -4.72
C PRO A 364 -19.37 -11.37 -4.53
N THR A 365 -18.87 -11.29 -3.32
CA THR A 365 -17.75 -10.44 -2.92
C THR A 365 -16.63 -11.28 -2.33
N ARG A 366 -15.44 -10.69 -2.20
CA ARG A 366 -14.28 -11.37 -1.62
C ARG A 366 -14.43 -11.55 -0.10
N ARG A 367 -14.03 -12.72 0.40
CA ARG A 367 -13.91 -13.06 1.82
C ARG A 367 -12.46 -13.38 2.14
N ARG A 368 -11.93 -12.75 3.19
CA ARG A 368 -10.60 -13.07 3.72
C ARG A 368 -10.65 -14.33 4.58
N VAL A 369 -9.66 -15.20 4.41
CA VAL A 369 -9.60 -16.52 5.08
C VAL A 369 -8.23 -16.71 5.71
N ALA A 370 -8.15 -17.13 6.98
CA ALA A 370 -6.84 -17.42 7.56
C ALA A 370 -6.23 -18.67 6.89
N ARG A 371 -4.95 -18.63 6.52
CA ARG A 371 -4.21 -19.77 5.96
C ARG A 371 -4.24 -20.98 6.88
N SER A 372 -4.33 -20.76 8.20
CA SER A 372 -4.48 -21.83 9.20
C SER A 372 -5.81 -22.60 9.08
N GLU A 373 -6.81 -22.05 8.39
CA GLU A 373 -8.08 -22.73 8.11
C GLU A 373 -7.97 -23.69 6.91
N LEU A 374 -6.92 -23.56 6.09
CA LEU A 374 -6.70 -24.41 4.93
C LEU A 374 -5.96 -25.69 5.33
N SER A 375 -6.39 -26.82 4.77
CA SER A 375 -5.60 -28.05 4.79
C SER A 375 -4.31 -27.89 3.99
N ALA A 376 -3.34 -28.80 4.17
CA ALA A 376 -2.07 -28.73 3.44
C ALA A 376 -2.27 -28.73 1.91
N ALA A 377 -3.20 -29.55 1.41
CA ALA A 377 -3.52 -29.60 -0.02
C ALA A 377 -4.20 -28.31 -0.53
N GLU A 378 -5.12 -27.73 0.25
CA GLU A 378 -5.71 -26.42 -0.10
C GLU A 378 -4.66 -25.30 -0.04
N GLY A 379 -3.70 -25.40 0.89
CA GLY A 379 -2.57 -24.49 1.00
C GLY A 379 -1.68 -24.49 -0.24
N GLU A 380 -1.34 -25.68 -0.77
CA GLU A 380 -0.57 -25.81 -2.02
C GLU A 380 -1.34 -25.21 -3.22
N MET A 381 -2.65 -25.46 -3.31
CA MET A 381 -3.49 -24.85 -4.36
C MET A 381 -3.55 -23.33 -4.21
N ALA A 382 -3.73 -22.83 -2.99
CA ALA A 382 -3.70 -21.40 -2.70
C ALA A 382 -2.35 -20.78 -3.07
N ASP A 383 -1.25 -21.45 -2.78
CA ASP A 383 0.10 -21.01 -3.12
C ASP A 383 0.32 -20.92 -4.63
N ALA A 384 -0.20 -21.87 -5.41
CA ALA A 384 -0.16 -21.78 -6.86
C ALA A 384 -0.96 -20.57 -7.39
N PHE A 385 -2.12 -20.28 -6.82
CA PHE A 385 -2.91 -19.09 -7.17
C PHE A 385 -2.29 -17.78 -6.66
N VAL A 386 -1.54 -17.79 -5.54
CA VAL A 386 -0.77 -16.65 -5.03
C VAL A 386 0.45 -16.39 -5.91
N ALA A 387 1.18 -17.44 -6.29
CA ALA A 387 2.29 -17.36 -7.24
C ALA A 387 1.81 -16.85 -8.61
N GLY A 388 0.62 -17.29 -9.03
CA GLY A 388 -0.08 -16.78 -10.20
C GLY A 388 -0.81 -15.46 -9.99
N ARG A 389 -0.71 -14.85 -8.80
CA ARG A 389 -1.22 -13.51 -8.42
C ARG A 389 -2.73 -13.31 -8.58
N LEU A 390 -3.49 -14.40 -8.62
CA LEU A 390 -4.95 -14.39 -8.58
C LEU A 390 -5.48 -14.30 -7.14
N LEU A 391 -4.68 -14.75 -6.19
CA LEU A 391 -4.88 -14.57 -4.77
C LEU A 391 -3.75 -13.71 -4.19
N THR A 392 -4.07 -13.02 -3.10
CA THR A 392 -3.10 -12.32 -2.27
C THR A 392 -3.02 -13.03 -0.92
N SER A 393 -1.81 -13.11 -0.39
CA SER A 393 -1.56 -13.65 0.94
C SER A 393 -0.85 -12.57 1.73
N ASP A 394 -1.55 -11.98 2.69
CA ASP A 394 -1.02 -10.97 3.60
C ASP A 394 -1.40 -11.40 5.02
N ALA A 395 -0.52 -11.25 6.00
CA ALA A 395 -0.87 -11.48 7.40
C ALA A 395 -1.27 -12.92 7.77
N GLY A 396 -0.86 -13.92 6.98
CA GLY A 396 -1.42 -15.26 7.09
C GLY A 396 -2.90 -15.33 6.70
N MET A 397 -3.44 -14.29 6.07
CA MET A 397 -4.78 -14.22 5.50
C MET A 397 -4.68 -14.29 3.97
N LEU A 398 -5.51 -15.15 3.40
CA LEU A 398 -5.69 -15.31 1.97
C LEU A 398 -6.90 -14.48 1.52
N ASP A 399 -6.77 -13.77 0.42
CA ASP A 399 -7.82 -12.93 -0.18
C ASP A 399 -7.76 -13.02 -1.71
N VAL A 400 -8.87 -12.74 -2.38
CA VAL A 400 -8.91 -12.68 -3.85
C VAL A 400 -8.28 -11.36 -4.32
N ALA A 401 -7.33 -11.46 -5.24
CA ALA A 401 -6.65 -10.26 -5.76
C ALA A 401 -7.63 -9.32 -6.47
N HIS A 402 -8.62 -9.87 -7.18
CA HIS A 402 -9.64 -9.09 -7.87
C HIS A 402 -10.98 -9.83 -8.03
N GLU A 403 -12.11 -9.14 -7.79
CA GLU A 403 -13.45 -9.73 -7.86
C GLU A 403 -13.86 -10.22 -9.26
N ALA A 404 -13.15 -9.81 -10.31
CA ALA A 404 -13.35 -10.36 -11.65
C ALA A 404 -13.19 -11.89 -11.68
N LEU A 405 -12.34 -12.46 -10.82
CA LEU A 405 -12.23 -13.92 -10.67
C LEU A 405 -13.57 -14.55 -10.27
N LEU A 406 -14.32 -13.90 -9.37
CA LEU A 406 -15.61 -14.39 -8.87
C LEU A 406 -16.71 -14.25 -9.92
N ARG A 407 -16.69 -13.14 -10.66
CA ARG A 407 -17.78 -12.74 -11.58
C ARG A 407 -17.62 -13.34 -12.98
N GLN A 408 -16.40 -13.61 -13.44
CA GLN A 408 -16.14 -13.93 -14.84
C GLN A 408 -15.53 -15.32 -15.08
N TRP A 409 -14.74 -15.85 -14.15
CA TRP A 409 -14.16 -17.18 -14.34
C TRP A 409 -15.22 -18.27 -14.23
N ARG A 410 -15.50 -18.94 -15.35
CA ARG A 410 -16.68 -19.81 -15.50
C ARG A 410 -16.77 -20.92 -14.44
N PRO A 411 -15.71 -21.67 -14.08
CA PRO A 411 -15.80 -22.72 -13.07
C PRO A 411 -16.30 -22.20 -11.71
N LEU A 412 -15.71 -21.10 -11.23
CA LEU A 412 -16.10 -20.49 -9.95
C LEU A 412 -17.47 -19.82 -10.02
N ARG A 413 -17.78 -19.10 -11.10
CA ARG A 413 -19.09 -18.45 -11.29
C ARG A 413 -20.24 -19.45 -11.25
N LEU A 414 -20.09 -20.59 -11.92
CA LEU A 414 -21.10 -21.66 -11.90
C LEU A 414 -21.23 -22.27 -10.50
N ALA A 415 -20.11 -22.48 -9.80
CA ALA A 415 -20.12 -23.03 -8.46
C ALA A 415 -20.72 -22.08 -7.41
N ILE A 416 -20.54 -20.76 -7.57
CA ILE A 416 -21.19 -19.72 -6.76
C ILE A 416 -22.69 -19.75 -7.01
N ALA A 417 -23.12 -19.77 -8.28
CA ALA A 417 -24.55 -19.79 -8.62
C ALA A 417 -25.26 -21.03 -8.05
N ASP A 418 -24.61 -22.20 -8.14
CA ASP A 418 -25.10 -23.48 -7.59
C ASP A 418 -25.20 -23.46 -6.05
N ARG A 419 -24.37 -22.67 -5.36
CA ARG A 419 -24.28 -22.63 -3.89
C ARG A 419 -24.71 -21.29 -3.27
N LEU A 420 -25.41 -20.43 -4.02
CA LEU A 420 -25.72 -19.07 -3.59
C LEU A 420 -26.45 -19.03 -2.23
N GLU A 421 -27.45 -19.88 -2.05
CA GLU A 421 -28.20 -20.02 -0.78
C GLU A 421 -27.35 -20.54 0.38
N GLN A 422 -26.33 -21.35 0.11
CA GLN A 422 -25.39 -21.81 1.14
C GLN A 422 -24.43 -20.68 1.54
N LEU A 423 -23.93 -19.93 0.56
CA LEU A 423 -23.05 -18.78 0.78
C LEU A 423 -23.76 -17.66 1.54
N ARG A 424 -25.01 -17.34 1.20
CA ARG A 424 -25.85 -16.37 1.93
C ARG A 424 -25.99 -16.75 3.41
N ARG A 425 -26.37 -18.00 3.68
CA ARG A 425 -26.53 -18.50 5.05
C ARG A 425 -25.22 -18.45 5.84
N ARG A 426 -24.09 -18.76 5.20
CA ARG A 426 -22.77 -18.58 5.83
C ARG A 426 -22.50 -17.11 6.17
N ALA A 427 -22.73 -16.19 5.23
CA ALA A 427 -22.50 -14.76 5.44
C ALA A 427 -23.34 -14.23 6.62
N GLU A 428 -24.60 -14.65 6.75
CA GLU A 428 -25.45 -14.28 7.88
C GLU A 428 -24.93 -14.82 9.22
N LEU A 429 -24.50 -16.09 9.25
CA LEU A 429 -23.89 -16.72 10.42
C LEU A 429 -22.61 -15.99 10.85
N GLU A 430 -21.76 -15.65 9.90
CA GLU A 430 -20.51 -14.93 10.15
C GLU A 430 -20.78 -13.53 10.72
N ARG A 431 -21.77 -12.82 10.16
CA ARG A 431 -22.20 -11.52 10.69
C ARG A 431 -22.69 -11.64 12.14
N TRP A 432 -23.55 -12.61 12.46
CA TRP A 432 -24.01 -12.81 13.84
C TRP A 432 -22.87 -13.20 14.79
N ALA A 433 -21.92 -14.01 14.32
CA ALA A 433 -20.74 -14.36 15.11
C ALA A 433 -19.87 -13.13 15.41
N GLN A 434 -19.67 -12.26 14.42
CA GLN A 434 -18.94 -10.99 14.62
C GLN A 434 -19.68 -10.05 15.58
N GLU A 435 -21.00 -9.93 15.48
CA GLU A 435 -21.81 -9.15 16.43
C GLU A 435 -21.68 -9.69 17.86
N TRP A 436 -21.71 -11.02 18.04
CA TRP A 436 -21.54 -11.66 19.34
C TRP A 436 -20.14 -11.43 19.92
N GLU A 437 -19.09 -11.49 19.09
CA GLU A 437 -17.72 -11.18 19.51
C GLU A 437 -17.56 -9.72 19.90
N PHE A 438 -18.07 -8.79 19.08
CA PHE A 438 -18.04 -7.35 19.35
C PHE A 438 -18.78 -7.00 20.65
N ALA A 439 -19.89 -7.68 20.92
CA ALA A 439 -20.67 -7.55 22.16
C ALA A 439 -20.04 -8.26 23.37
N GLY A 440 -18.76 -8.66 23.30
CA GLY A 440 -18.03 -9.28 24.40
C GLY A 440 -18.50 -10.69 24.75
N ARG A 441 -19.05 -11.42 23.77
CA ARG A 441 -19.56 -12.80 23.91
C ARG A 441 -20.68 -12.93 24.96
N THR A 442 -21.52 -11.91 25.08
CA THR A 442 -22.64 -11.91 26.03
C THR A 442 -23.77 -12.84 25.59
N GLY A 443 -24.49 -13.40 26.57
CA GLY A 443 -25.58 -14.36 26.31
C GLY A 443 -26.76 -13.77 25.53
N ALA A 444 -26.94 -12.45 25.55
CA ALA A 444 -28.01 -11.74 24.84
C ALA A 444 -27.90 -11.83 23.30
N TYR A 445 -26.70 -12.08 22.79
CA TYR A 445 -26.40 -12.18 21.36
C TYR A 445 -26.33 -13.63 20.87
N LEU A 446 -26.59 -14.62 21.75
CA LEU A 446 -26.75 -16.00 21.33
C LEU A 446 -28.00 -16.15 20.46
N LEU A 447 -27.89 -16.98 19.42
CA LEU A 447 -29.00 -17.23 18.50
C LEU A 447 -30.17 -17.86 19.25
N THR A 448 -31.33 -17.22 19.19
CA THR A 448 -32.60 -17.68 19.77
C THR A 448 -33.73 -17.57 18.74
N GLY A 449 -34.87 -18.19 19.02
CA GLY A 449 -36.09 -18.06 18.20
C GLY A 449 -35.92 -18.47 16.73
N GLU A 450 -36.36 -17.60 15.82
CA GLU A 450 -36.25 -17.81 14.35
C GLU A 450 -34.79 -17.95 13.89
N ARG A 451 -33.85 -17.18 14.45
CA ARG A 451 -32.43 -17.27 14.07
C ARG A 451 -31.83 -18.65 14.40
N LEU A 452 -32.17 -19.21 15.55
CA LEU A 452 -31.74 -20.56 15.93
C LEU A 452 -32.39 -21.64 15.06
N ARG A 453 -33.66 -21.46 14.68
CA ARG A 453 -34.38 -22.39 13.79
C ARG A 453 -33.80 -22.38 12.37
N ALA A 454 -33.48 -21.21 11.84
CA ALA A 454 -32.83 -21.04 10.53
C ALA A 454 -31.46 -21.73 10.45
N VAL A 455 -30.72 -21.79 11.56
CA VAL A 455 -29.43 -22.48 11.64
C VAL A 455 -29.58 -23.98 11.84
N ARG A 456 -30.59 -24.43 12.61
CA ARG A 456 -30.84 -25.87 12.86
C ARG A 456 -31.41 -26.63 11.67
N SER A 457 -32.02 -25.95 10.70
CA SER A 457 -32.46 -26.57 9.45
C SER A 457 -31.30 -26.88 8.49
N VAL A 458 -30.07 -26.48 8.84
CA VAL A 458 -28.83 -26.81 8.14
C VAL A 458 -28.29 -28.14 8.66
N ASP A 459 -27.83 -29.01 7.75
CA ASP A 459 -27.28 -30.33 8.11
C ASP A 459 -26.14 -30.20 9.13
N ARG A 460 -26.14 -31.06 10.16
CA ARG A 460 -25.20 -31.01 11.30
C ARG A 460 -23.74 -31.09 10.84
N ARG A 461 -23.48 -31.75 9.69
CA ARG A 461 -22.16 -31.81 9.03
C ARG A 461 -21.73 -30.46 8.44
N GLN A 462 -22.64 -29.70 7.85
CA GLN A 462 -22.36 -28.34 7.34
C GLN A 462 -22.06 -27.38 8.49
N LEU A 463 -22.80 -27.48 9.61
CA LEU A 463 -22.53 -26.71 10.83
C LEU A 463 -21.16 -27.06 11.44
N GLN A 464 -20.76 -28.34 11.44
CA GLN A 464 -19.44 -28.74 11.92
C GLN A 464 -18.29 -28.19 11.06
N LEU A 465 -18.45 -28.12 9.73
CA LEU A 465 -17.47 -27.49 8.84
C LEU A 465 -17.37 -25.97 9.09
N LEU A 466 -18.51 -25.29 9.27
CA LEU A 466 -18.59 -23.86 9.62
C LEU A 466 -18.02 -23.53 11.02
N ILE A 467 -18.15 -24.43 11.99
CA ILE A 467 -17.66 -24.24 13.37
C ILE A 467 -16.16 -24.59 13.49
N ARG A 468 -15.67 -25.55 12.68
CA ARG A 468 -14.25 -25.94 12.65
C ARG A 468 -13.36 -24.83 12.06
N ASP A 469 -13.92 -23.95 11.22
CA ASP A 469 -13.27 -22.76 10.65
C ASP A 469 -12.81 -21.70 11.68
N ARG A 470 -13.28 -21.72 12.94
CA ARG A 470 -12.87 -20.71 13.95
C ARG A 470 -12.26 -21.25 15.24
N SER A 471 -12.10 -22.57 15.39
CA SER A 471 -11.67 -23.15 16.66
C SER A 471 -10.19 -22.87 17.03
N CYS A 472 -9.40 -22.21 16.16
CA CYS A 472 -7.96 -22.03 16.36
C CYS A 472 -7.47 -20.57 16.51
N ALA A 473 -8.35 -19.55 16.49
CA ALA A 473 -7.90 -18.16 16.62
C ALA A 473 -8.68 -17.41 17.72
N GLY A 474 -8.14 -17.44 18.94
CA GLY A 474 -8.55 -16.58 20.04
C GLY A 474 -7.73 -16.87 21.30
N PRO A 475 -7.29 -15.83 22.06
CA PRO A 475 -6.50 -16.03 23.26
C PRO A 475 -7.30 -16.84 24.27
N THR A 476 -6.62 -17.84 24.86
CA THR A 476 -7.13 -18.62 25.99
C THR A 476 -7.73 -17.68 27.04
N PRO A 477 -8.99 -17.89 27.47
CA PRO A 477 -9.54 -17.07 28.54
C PRO A 477 -8.70 -17.32 29.80
N LYS A 478 -8.18 -16.24 30.39
CA LYS A 478 -7.57 -16.27 31.73
C LYS A 478 -8.51 -17.03 32.67
N LYS A 479 -7.98 -18.08 33.29
CA LYS A 479 -8.65 -18.85 34.35
C LYS A 479 -9.30 -17.87 35.33
N ARG A 480 -10.64 -17.90 35.46
CA ARG A 480 -11.33 -17.30 36.60
C ARG A 480 -10.89 -18.06 37.87
N PRO A 481 -10.64 -17.37 39.00
CA PRO A 481 -10.46 -18.03 40.28
C PRO A 481 -11.79 -18.67 40.74
N PRO A 482 -11.76 -19.71 41.57
CA PRO A 482 -12.97 -20.38 42.01
C PRO A 482 -13.77 -19.46 42.94
N ALA A 483 -15.06 -19.30 42.65
CA ALA A 483 -15.98 -18.64 43.56
C ALA A 483 -16.21 -19.55 44.77
N HIS A 484 -15.71 -19.15 45.93
CA HIS A 484 -16.08 -19.72 47.21
C HIS A 484 -17.46 -19.20 47.64
N ALA A 485 -18.34 -20.18 47.89
CA ALA A 485 -19.49 -20.25 48.79
C ALA A 485 -20.17 -18.95 49.31
N THR A 486 -21.50 -18.95 49.30
CA THR A 486 -22.29 -19.08 50.55
C THR A 486 -23.76 -19.33 50.24
N TRP A 487 -24.28 -20.46 50.73
CA TRP A 487 -25.70 -20.66 50.97
C TRP A 487 -26.02 -19.97 52.30
N ALA A 488 -26.93 -18.99 52.30
CA ALA A 488 -27.43 -18.37 53.53
C ALA A 488 -28.92 -18.70 53.67
N THR A 489 -29.19 -19.53 54.67
CA THR A 489 -30.49 -19.89 55.23
C THR A 489 -31.09 -18.73 56.03
N GLY A 490 -32.32 -18.33 55.69
CA GLY A 490 -33.41 -17.77 56.53
C GLY A 490 -33.16 -16.56 57.47
N PRO A 491 -34.23 -15.80 57.76
CA PRO A 491 -34.46 -15.44 59.15
C PRO A 491 -35.89 -15.66 59.66
N ALA A 492 -35.89 -16.25 60.86
CA ALA A 492 -36.76 -16.14 62.03
C ALA A 492 -38.10 -15.36 61.97
N ARG A 493 -39.12 -16.04 62.54
CA ARG A 493 -40.40 -15.52 63.06
C ARG A 493 -40.23 -14.38 64.10
N PRO A 494 -41.22 -13.49 64.26
CA PRO A 494 -41.47 -12.79 65.52
C PRO A 494 -42.55 -13.50 66.37
N PRO A 495 -42.57 -13.30 67.71
CA PRO A 495 -43.58 -13.87 68.60
C PRO A 495 -44.85 -13.00 68.63
N GLY A 496 -46.00 -13.64 68.85
CA GLY A 496 -47.32 -13.01 68.82
C GLY A 496 -47.80 -12.45 70.16
N ALA A 497 -48.97 -11.79 70.11
CA ALA A 497 -49.96 -11.74 71.18
C ALA A 497 -51.28 -11.14 70.64
N ALA A 498 -52.39 -11.82 70.95
CA ALA A 498 -53.73 -11.32 71.32
C ALA A 498 -54.48 -10.35 70.37
N ALA A 499 -55.81 -10.34 70.23
CA ALA A 499 -56.94 -11.13 70.69
C ALA A 499 -58.21 -10.52 70.02
N HIS A 500 -59.34 -11.20 70.20
CA HIS A 500 -60.73 -10.74 70.07
C HIS A 500 -61.47 -10.81 68.73
N ARG A 501 -62.33 -11.85 68.71
CA ARG A 501 -63.71 -11.98 68.22
C ARG A 501 -63.96 -12.09 66.72
#